data_AF-A0A7J8RVF6-F1
#
_entry.id   AF-A0A7J8RVF6-F1
#
_cell.length_a   1.000
_cell.length_b   1.000
_cell.length_c   1.000
_cell.angle_alpha   90.00
_cell.angle_beta   90.00
_cell.angle_gamma   90.00
#
_symmetry.space_group_name_H-M   'P 1'
#
loop_
_entity.id
_entity.type
_entity.pdbx_description
1 polymer ?
#
loop_
_entity_poly.entity_id
_entity_poly.type
_entity_poly.pdbx_seq_one_letter_code
_entity_poly.pdbx_strand_id
1 'polypeptide(L)'
;LHAIVNSDPAGLTASGSSASTTSTSISTSAQTSSALVVASSSGTSSSATAAVSTTPKLPSEITGKTVEEIIKEWNAELQERTGKFRKQASAIAEWDRRILQNRDVLLRLEIEVAKVVETQASLERQLELIETHQQEVDKALQSMEEEAERIYKDERGLLLDDEAASTRDAMYEQAENVERELEHMTEQIKSIIETVNSSQGGELEALDGMTPLDVVVKILNNQLTSLMWIDEKAEEFSGRIRKLAAQGNAADGELIAAPKYWMS
;
A
#
# COMPACT_ATOMS: atom_id res chain seq x y z
N LEU A 1 6.12 28.35 -61.61
CA LEU A 1 5.39 29.13 -60.59
C LEU A 1 5.33 28.28 -59.34
N HIS A 2 6.03 28.74 -58.28
CA HIS A 2 5.89 28.43 -56.84
C HIS A 2 5.60 26.99 -56.38
N ALA A 3 6.12 26.42 -55.30
CA ALA A 3 7.15 26.68 -54.30
C ALA A 3 6.78 25.73 -53.12
N ILE A 4 7.77 25.38 -52.26
CA ILE A 4 7.62 24.94 -50.84
C ILE A 4 7.19 23.46 -50.66
N VAL A 5 8.08 22.53 -50.26
CA VAL A 5 8.67 22.28 -48.91
C VAL A 5 7.59 22.01 -47.85
N ASN A 6 7.42 20.79 -47.36
CA ASN A 6 8.02 20.38 -46.08
C ASN A 6 7.72 18.92 -45.71
N SER A 7 8.69 18.35 -45.02
CA SER A 7 8.71 17.06 -44.33
C SER A 7 7.89 17.09 -43.03
N ASP A 8 7.37 15.94 -42.61
CA ASP A 8 7.19 15.59 -41.19
C ASP A 8 7.12 14.05 -41.03
N PRO A 9 7.97 13.45 -40.17
CA PRO A 9 7.80 12.08 -39.69
C PRO A 9 7.04 12.03 -38.35
N ALA A 10 6.18 11.03 -38.24
CA ALA A 10 5.75 10.32 -37.03
C ALA A 10 5.83 11.05 -35.68
N GLY A 11 4.69 11.56 -35.22
CA GLY A 11 4.47 11.92 -33.82
C GLY A 11 4.47 10.67 -32.92
N LEU A 12 5.46 10.59 -32.04
CA LEU A 12 5.53 9.69 -30.90
C LEU A 12 4.46 10.09 -29.87
N THR A 13 3.54 9.18 -29.58
CA THR A 13 2.56 9.32 -28.50
C THR A 13 3.23 9.00 -27.17
N ALA A 14 3.68 10.02 -26.45
CA ALA A 14 4.10 9.88 -25.06
C ALA A 14 2.86 9.66 -24.18
N SER A 15 2.72 8.46 -23.62
CA SER A 15 1.76 8.19 -22.53
C SER A 15 2.34 8.77 -21.23
N GLY A 16 1.96 10.01 -20.92
CA GLY A 16 2.19 10.59 -19.60
C GLY A 16 1.17 10.01 -18.61
N SER A 17 1.60 9.06 -17.77
CA SER A 17 0.84 8.67 -16.58
C SER A 17 0.77 9.85 -15.61
N SER A 18 -0.35 10.56 -15.65
CA SER A 18 -0.70 11.55 -14.64
C SER A 18 -1.12 10.82 -13.37
N ALA A 19 -0.25 10.83 -12.36
CA ALA A 19 -0.61 10.39 -11.02
C ALA A 19 -1.68 11.35 -10.45
N SER A 20 -2.93 10.88 -10.42
CA SER A 20 -4.02 11.56 -9.72
C SER A 20 -3.78 11.44 -8.22
N THR A 21 -3.36 12.53 -7.59
CA THR A 21 -3.35 12.66 -6.13
C THR A 21 -4.80 12.68 -5.65
N THR A 22 -5.26 11.55 -5.12
CA THR A 22 -6.56 11.46 -4.47
C THR A 22 -6.48 12.14 -3.11
N SER A 23 -6.69 13.46 -3.08
CA SER A 23 -6.94 14.20 -1.85
C SER A 23 -8.21 13.68 -1.21
N THR A 24 -8.07 12.85 -0.17
CA THR A 24 -9.20 12.42 0.66
C THR A 24 -9.56 13.58 1.58
N SER A 25 -10.55 14.37 1.16
CA SER A 25 -11.19 15.37 1.99
C SER A 25 -11.98 14.67 3.10
N ILE A 26 -11.43 14.67 4.31
CA ILE A 26 -12.15 14.31 5.53
C ILE A 26 -13.17 15.39 5.85
N SER A 27 -14.41 15.14 5.45
CA SER A 27 -15.59 15.88 5.88
C SER A 27 -15.80 15.67 7.38
N THR A 28 -15.30 16.58 8.21
CA THR A 28 -15.71 16.64 9.62
C THR A 28 -17.18 17.05 9.69
N SER A 29 -18.04 16.10 10.04
CA SER A 29 -19.42 16.38 10.41
C SER A 29 -19.43 17.32 11.61
N ALA A 30 -19.78 18.59 11.36
CA ALA A 30 -19.95 19.59 12.40
C ALA A 30 -21.05 19.15 13.37
N GLN A 31 -20.68 19.06 14.66
CA GLN A 31 -21.62 18.96 15.77
C GLN A 31 -22.62 20.11 15.70
N THR A 32 -23.91 19.76 15.63
CA THR A 32 -25.01 20.67 15.94
C THR A 32 -25.01 20.94 17.44
N SER A 33 -24.26 21.94 17.88
CA SER A 33 -24.40 22.53 19.20
C SER A 33 -25.60 23.47 19.18
N SER A 34 -26.72 23.04 19.76
CA SER A 34 -27.84 23.93 20.06
C SER A 34 -27.44 24.91 21.15
N ALA A 35 -27.04 26.12 20.75
CA ALA A 35 -26.88 27.25 21.66
C ALA A 35 -28.26 27.83 22.00
N LEU A 36 -28.65 27.72 23.27
CA LEU A 36 -29.78 28.43 23.84
C LEU A 36 -29.41 29.91 23.97
N VAL A 37 -29.97 30.76 23.13
CA VAL A 37 -29.88 32.21 23.27
C VAL A 37 -30.81 32.68 24.39
N VAL A 38 -30.22 33.03 25.53
CA VAL A 38 -30.87 33.86 26.55
C VAL A 38 -30.75 35.32 26.11
N ALA A 39 -31.85 35.90 25.67
CA ALA A 39 -31.95 37.34 25.45
C ALA A 39 -32.31 38.02 26.78
N SER A 40 -31.31 38.62 27.43
CA SER A 40 -31.50 39.60 28.49
C SER A 40 -31.69 40.98 27.87
N SER A 41 -32.88 41.56 28.00
CA SER A 41 -33.13 42.98 27.71
C SER A 41 -33.66 43.67 28.97
N SER A 42 -32.78 44.41 29.64
CA SER A 42 -33.18 45.46 30.59
C SER A 42 -33.30 46.78 29.84
N GLY A 43 -34.49 47.38 29.90
CA GLY A 43 -34.79 48.71 29.39
C GLY A 43 -36.10 49.19 30.00
N THR A 44 -36.06 50.35 30.64
CA THR A 44 -36.93 50.82 31.71
C THR A 44 -38.20 51.56 31.25
N SER A 45 -39.25 51.43 32.07
CA SER A 45 -40.26 52.44 32.46
C SER A 45 -41.17 53.12 31.42
N SER A 46 -42.48 52.85 31.52
CA SER A 46 -43.51 53.74 32.11
C SER A 46 -44.84 53.85 31.33
N SER A 47 -45.92 53.90 32.14
CA SER A 47 -47.25 54.46 31.90
C SER A 47 -48.41 53.56 31.39
N ALA A 48 -49.22 53.17 32.38
CA ALA A 48 -50.69 53.10 32.46
C ALA A 48 -51.56 52.95 31.20
N THR A 49 -52.45 51.96 31.21
CA THR A 49 -53.91 52.14 31.34
C THR A 49 -54.62 50.77 31.41
N ALA A 50 -55.74 50.74 32.16
CA ALA A 50 -56.47 49.55 32.56
C ALA A 50 -57.33 48.94 31.43
N ALA A 51 -57.37 47.61 31.35
CA ALA A 51 -58.49 46.87 30.76
C ALA A 51 -58.53 45.42 31.27
N VAL A 52 -59.55 45.13 32.09
CA VAL A 52 -60.32 43.88 32.19
C VAL A 52 -59.59 42.52 32.01
N SER A 53 -59.39 41.86 33.15
CA SER A 53 -59.70 40.44 33.37
C SER A 53 -59.62 39.48 32.18
N THR A 54 -58.49 38.80 32.02
CA THR A 54 -58.41 37.33 32.04
C THR A 54 -56.98 36.95 32.38
N THR A 55 -56.79 36.39 33.57
CA THR A 55 -55.57 35.68 33.93
C THR A 55 -55.30 34.59 32.88
N PRO A 56 -54.09 34.49 32.30
CA PRO A 56 -53.72 33.34 31.49
C PRO A 56 -53.76 32.11 32.38
N LYS A 57 -54.84 31.31 32.27
CA LYS A 57 -54.98 30.07 32.99
C LYS A 57 -54.04 29.06 32.33
N LEU A 58 -52.83 28.97 32.88
CA LEU A 58 -51.94 27.83 32.70
C LEU A 58 -52.78 26.55 32.86
N PRO A 59 -52.64 25.52 32.00
CA PRO A 59 -53.36 24.26 32.18
C PRO A 59 -52.96 23.69 33.54
N SER A 60 -53.80 23.97 34.52
CA SER A 60 -53.56 23.70 35.92
C SER A 60 -53.95 22.25 36.15
N GLU A 61 -53.02 21.34 35.90
CA GLU A 61 -53.10 19.96 36.41
C GLU A 61 -53.06 19.91 37.97
N ILE A 62 -52.95 21.10 38.58
CA ILE A 62 -52.81 21.38 40.00
C ILE A 62 -54.13 21.79 40.68
N THR A 63 -55.16 22.20 39.93
CA THR A 63 -56.44 22.62 40.53
C THR A 63 -57.33 21.42 40.81
N GLY A 64 -57.27 20.92 42.05
CA GLY A 64 -58.06 19.79 42.54
C GLY A 64 -57.26 18.70 43.26
N LYS A 65 -55.93 18.74 43.15
CA LYS A 65 -55.00 17.83 43.83
C LYS A 65 -54.52 18.45 45.15
N THR A 66 -54.39 17.66 46.22
CA THR A 66 -53.83 18.17 47.48
C THR A 66 -52.34 18.46 47.30
N VAL A 67 -51.76 19.37 48.09
CA VAL A 67 -50.30 19.68 48.05
C VAL A 67 -49.45 18.40 48.15
N GLU A 68 -49.92 17.43 48.92
CA GLU A 68 -49.26 16.14 49.08
C GLU A 68 -49.24 15.30 47.80
N GLU A 69 -50.29 15.36 47.00
CA GLU A 69 -50.40 14.64 45.72
C GLU A 69 -49.46 15.25 44.66
N ILE A 70 -49.28 16.57 44.68
CA ILE A 70 -48.32 17.29 43.82
C ILE A 70 -46.87 16.94 44.20
N ILE A 71 -46.57 16.87 45.50
CA ILE A 71 -45.25 16.44 45.98
C ILE A 71 -44.95 15.00 45.58
N LYS A 72 -45.95 14.11 45.64
CA LYS A 72 -45.80 12.71 45.18
C LYS A 72 -45.52 12.64 43.68
N GLU A 73 -46.25 13.39 42.87
CA GLU A 73 -46.03 13.44 41.41
C GLU A 73 -44.63 13.95 41.06
N TRP A 74 -44.20 15.07 41.65
CA TRP A 74 -42.85 15.61 41.42
C TRP A 74 -41.75 14.66 41.87
N ASN A 75 -41.95 13.93 42.97
CA ASN A 75 -40.99 12.93 43.42
C ASN A 75 -40.92 11.74 42.45
N ALA A 76 -42.07 11.28 41.94
CA ALA A 76 -42.11 10.22 40.92
C ALA A 76 -41.44 10.67 39.62
N GLU A 77 -41.74 11.87 39.13
CA GLU A 77 -41.12 12.44 37.93
C GLU A 77 -39.61 12.66 38.12
N LEU A 78 -39.18 13.09 39.30
CA LEU A 78 -37.76 13.23 39.64
C LEU A 78 -37.06 11.87 39.62
N GLN A 79 -37.63 10.85 40.28
CA GLN A 79 -37.07 9.50 40.26
C GLN A 79 -37.00 8.92 38.84
N GLU A 80 -38.04 9.14 38.02
CA GLU A 80 -38.06 8.69 36.63
C GLU A 80 -36.95 9.39 35.81
N ARG A 81 -36.82 10.72 35.93
CA ARG A 81 -35.77 11.49 35.25
C ARG A 81 -34.37 11.12 35.73
N THR A 82 -34.18 10.91 37.03
CA THR A 82 -32.90 10.42 37.58
C THR A 82 -32.56 9.04 37.01
N GLY A 83 -33.55 8.16 36.88
CA GLY A 83 -33.38 6.86 36.24
C GLY A 83 -32.97 6.96 34.76
N LYS A 84 -33.63 7.82 33.98
CA LYS A 84 -33.28 8.09 32.57
C LYS A 84 -31.90 8.72 32.43
N PHE A 85 -31.57 9.70 33.28
CA PHE A 85 -30.26 10.35 33.30
C PHE A 85 -29.14 9.35 33.60
N ARG A 86 -29.32 8.46 34.58
CA ARG A 86 -28.35 7.40 34.88
C ARG A 86 -28.12 6.47 33.69
N LYS A 87 -29.19 6.08 32.98
CA LYS A 87 -29.09 5.25 31.77
C LYS A 87 -28.33 5.98 30.65
N GLN A 88 -28.63 7.25 30.43
CA GLN A 88 -27.92 8.09 29.45
C GLN A 88 -26.44 8.26 29.82
N ALA A 89 -26.13 8.54 31.08
CA ALA A 89 -24.75 8.64 31.56
C ALA A 89 -23.97 7.34 31.35
N SER A 90 -24.61 6.17 31.57
CA SER A 90 -24.01 4.87 31.29
C SER A 90 -23.75 4.67 29.79
N ALA A 91 -24.72 5.01 28.93
CA ALA A 91 -24.55 4.90 27.48
C ALA A 91 -23.44 5.83 26.96
N ILE A 92 -23.38 7.07 27.47
CA ILE A 92 -22.31 8.03 27.14
C ILE A 92 -20.95 7.48 27.57
N ALA A 93 -20.83 6.91 28.77
CA ALA A 93 -19.58 6.31 29.22
C ALA A 93 -19.12 5.13 28.34
N GLU A 94 -20.07 4.30 27.87
CA GLU A 94 -19.77 3.23 26.92
C GLU A 94 -19.35 3.74 25.54
N TRP A 95 -19.94 4.85 25.08
CA TRP A 95 -19.55 5.50 23.82
C TRP A 95 -18.18 6.14 23.94
N ASP A 96 -17.88 6.81 25.04
CA ASP A 96 -16.56 7.38 25.31
C ASP A 96 -15.46 6.30 25.30
N ARG A 97 -15.72 5.17 25.96
CA ARG A 97 -14.82 4.01 25.89
C ARG A 97 -14.58 3.53 24.46
N ARG A 98 -15.61 3.48 23.60
CA ARG A 98 -15.46 3.09 22.19
C ARG A 98 -14.68 4.14 21.38
N ILE A 99 -14.88 5.42 21.65
CA ILE A 99 -14.13 6.51 21.01
C ILE A 99 -12.65 6.40 21.34
N LEU A 100 -12.30 6.15 22.61
CA LEU A 100 -10.91 5.94 23.02
C LEU A 100 -10.27 4.71 22.34
N GLN A 101 -10.99 3.59 22.25
CA GLN A 101 -10.51 2.41 21.53
C GLN A 101 -10.28 2.68 20.04
N ASN A 102 -11.21 3.38 19.39
CA ASN A 102 -11.08 3.75 17.98
C ASN A 102 -9.90 4.71 17.77
N ARG A 103 -9.68 5.65 18.69
CA ARG A 103 -8.51 6.53 18.68
C ARG A 103 -7.22 5.72 18.75
N ASP A 104 -7.13 4.72 19.64
CA ASP A 104 -5.93 3.88 19.76
C ASP A 104 -5.67 3.02 18.50
N VAL A 105 -6.73 2.59 17.80
CA VAL A 105 -6.61 1.95 16.49
C VAL A 105 -6.12 2.96 15.44
N LEU A 106 -6.70 4.17 15.42
CA LEU A 106 -6.33 5.22 14.46
C LEU A 106 -4.86 5.64 14.61
N LEU A 107 -4.38 5.79 15.85
CA LEU A 107 -2.98 6.13 16.11
C LEU A 107 -2.02 5.02 15.66
N ARG A 108 -2.39 3.74 15.82
CA ARG A 108 -1.59 2.62 15.29
C ARG A 108 -1.56 2.63 13.76
N LEU A 109 -2.71 2.86 13.13
CA LEU A 109 -2.80 2.97 11.69
C LEU A 109 -1.97 4.13 11.16
N GLU A 110 -1.96 5.28 11.83
CA GLU A 110 -1.13 6.43 11.48
C GLU A 110 0.37 6.08 11.49
N ILE A 111 0.82 5.36 12.51
CA ILE A 111 2.22 4.88 12.60
C ILE A 111 2.53 3.90 11.45
N GLU A 112 1.63 2.97 11.17
CA GLU A 112 1.80 2.01 10.07
C GLU A 112 1.85 2.71 8.70
N VAL A 113 0.97 3.68 8.46
CA VAL A 113 0.97 4.49 7.24
C VAL A 113 2.26 5.28 7.11
N ALA A 114 2.75 5.90 8.18
CA ALA A 114 4.03 6.61 8.17
C ALA A 114 5.19 5.67 7.80
N LYS A 115 5.20 4.45 8.33
CA LYS A 115 6.18 3.42 7.96
C LYS A 115 6.06 3.02 6.49
N VAL A 116 4.85 2.82 5.97
CA VAL A 116 4.63 2.50 4.55
C VAL A 116 5.16 3.62 3.65
N VAL A 117 4.87 4.87 3.98
CA VAL A 117 5.38 6.04 3.24
C VAL A 117 6.91 6.09 3.26
N GLU A 118 7.54 5.82 4.40
CA GLU A 118 9.00 5.72 4.48
C GLU A 118 9.55 4.60 3.60
N THR A 119 8.93 3.41 3.62
CA THR A 119 9.35 2.31 2.75
C THR A 119 9.15 2.61 1.27
N GLN A 120 8.06 3.29 0.90
CA GLN A 120 7.81 3.73 -0.46
C GLN A 120 8.89 4.73 -0.91
N ALA A 121 9.20 5.73 -0.10
CA ALA A 121 10.25 6.70 -0.39
C ALA A 121 11.65 6.07 -0.47
N SER A 122 11.89 4.97 0.25
CA SER A 122 13.10 4.16 0.10
C SER A 122 13.13 3.40 -1.22
N LEU A 123 12.01 2.78 -1.62
CA LEU A 123 11.89 2.07 -2.89
C LEU A 123 12.04 3.02 -4.08
N GLU A 124 11.43 4.20 -4.02
CA GLU A 124 11.58 5.23 -5.06
C GLU A 124 13.05 5.62 -5.26
N ARG A 125 13.81 5.82 -4.18
CA ARG A 125 15.26 6.08 -4.27
C ARG A 125 16.05 4.90 -4.84
N GLN A 126 15.67 3.67 -4.51
CA GLN A 126 16.32 2.49 -5.07
C GLN A 126 16.04 2.34 -6.56
N LEU A 127 14.82 2.65 -7.01
CA LEU A 127 14.45 2.66 -8.42
C LEU A 127 15.19 3.76 -9.18
N GLU A 128 15.29 4.96 -8.61
CA GLU A 128 16.09 6.05 -9.19
C GLU A 128 17.57 5.63 -9.32
N LEU A 129 18.15 5.00 -8.29
CA LEU A 129 19.51 4.48 -8.37
C LEU A 129 19.67 3.43 -9.49
N ILE A 130 18.74 2.49 -9.59
CA ILE A 130 18.75 1.48 -10.66
C ILE A 130 18.63 2.14 -12.04
N GLU A 131 17.76 3.14 -12.20
CA GLU A 131 17.60 3.89 -13.43
C GLU A 131 18.91 4.60 -13.82
N THR A 132 19.57 5.27 -12.86
CA THR A 132 20.87 5.90 -13.13
C THR A 132 21.93 4.88 -13.53
N HIS A 133 22.01 3.73 -12.84
CA HIS A 133 22.94 2.67 -13.21
C HIS A 133 22.65 2.11 -14.62
N GLN A 134 21.38 1.94 -14.99
CA GLN A 134 21.02 1.49 -16.33
C GLN A 134 21.47 2.50 -17.39
N GLN A 135 21.23 3.79 -17.18
CA GLN A 135 21.67 4.85 -18.09
C GLN A 135 23.20 4.92 -18.22
N GLU A 136 23.93 4.72 -17.12
CA GLU A 136 25.40 4.68 -17.13
C GLU A 136 25.94 3.47 -17.91
N VAL A 137 25.33 2.29 -17.72
CA VAL A 137 25.67 1.08 -18.48
C VAL A 137 25.37 1.26 -19.97
N ASP A 138 24.20 1.78 -20.32
CA ASP A 138 23.82 2.04 -21.72
C ASP A 138 24.81 2.99 -22.39
N LYS A 139 25.22 4.06 -21.69
CA LYS A 139 26.22 5.00 -22.18
C LYS A 139 27.61 4.38 -22.32
N ALA A 140 28.01 3.53 -21.37
CA ALA A 140 29.28 2.82 -21.44
C ALA A 140 29.30 1.85 -22.62
N LEU A 141 28.20 1.12 -22.86
CA LEU A 141 28.02 0.24 -24.01
C LEU A 141 28.09 1.01 -25.33
N GLN A 142 27.36 2.12 -25.48
CA GLN A 142 27.42 2.97 -26.67
C GLN A 142 28.85 3.45 -26.95
N SER A 143 29.59 3.90 -25.93
CA SER A 143 30.99 4.30 -26.11
C SER A 143 31.88 3.14 -26.55
N MET A 144 31.62 1.93 -26.06
CA MET A 144 32.38 0.73 -26.42
C MET A 144 32.05 0.27 -27.85
N GLU A 145 30.78 0.35 -28.25
CA GLU A 145 30.31 0.08 -29.61
C GLU A 145 30.92 1.07 -30.60
N GLU A 146 30.97 2.36 -30.28
CA GLU A 146 31.61 3.38 -31.12
C GLU A 146 33.12 3.12 -31.29
N GLU A 147 33.82 2.76 -30.21
CA GLU A 147 35.25 2.41 -30.28
C GLU A 147 35.47 1.13 -31.09
N ALA A 148 34.62 0.11 -30.91
CA ALA A 148 34.68 -1.13 -31.66
C ALA A 148 34.39 -0.90 -33.16
N GLU A 149 33.38 -0.09 -33.50
CA GLU A 149 33.06 0.26 -34.89
C GLU A 149 34.20 1.06 -35.54
N ARG A 150 34.85 1.94 -34.77
CA ARG A 150 36.04 2.68 -35.23
C ARG A 150 37.22 1.74 -35.51
N ILE A 151 37.53 0.82 -34.59
CA ILE A 151 38.58 -0.18 -34.79
C ILE A 151 38.27 -1.05 -36.00
N TYR A 152 37.02 -1.52 -36.13
CA TYR A 152 36.58 -2.30 -37.27
C TYR A 152 36.75 -1.53 -38.59
N LYS A 153 36.38 -0.24 -38.65
CA LYS A 153 36.59 0.60 -39.85
C LYS A 153 38.07 0.76 -40.20
N ASP A 154 38.94 0.93 -39.21
CA ASP A 154 40.40 1.04 -39.41
C ASP A 154 41.02 -0.30 -39.90
N GLU A 155 40.61 -1.43 -39.31
CA GLU A 155 41.15 -2.76 -39.66
C GLU A 155 40.51 -3.37 -40.92
N ARG A 156 39.28 -2.98 -41.27
CA ARG A 156 38.55 -3.47 -42.46
C ARG A 156 39.28 -3.18 -43.76
N GLY A 157 40.07 -2.11 -43.83
CA GLY A 157 40.94 -1.83 -44.97
C GLY A 157 42.07 -2.84 -45.16
N LEU A 158 42.42 -3.60 -44.11
CA LEU A 158 43.56 -4.52 -44.03
C LEU A 158 43.12 -6.00 -44.06
N LEU A 159 41.89 -6.30 -43.62
CA LEU A 159 41.32 -7.66 -43.52
C LEU A 159 40.48 -8.13 -44.72
N LEU A 160 40.21 -7.26 -45.70
CA LEU A 160 39.26 -7.53 -46.80
C LEU A 160 39.67 -8.71 -47.73
N ASP A 161 40.88 -9.27 -47.56
CA ASP A 161 41.44 -10.34 -48.40
C ASP A 161 41.63 -11.67 -47.64
N ASP A 162 41.17 -11.80 -46.38
CA ASP A 162 41.30 -13.03 -45.58
C ASP A 162 39.97 -13.80 -45.42
N GLU A 163 39.87 -14.95 -46.08
CA GLU A 163 38.69 -15.82 -46.05
C GLU A 163 38.46 -16.47 -44.66
N ALA A 164 39.51 -16.56 -43.82
CA ALA A 164 39.37 -17.00 -42.44
C ALA A 164 38.64 -15.98 -41.55
N ALA A 165 38.81 -14.68 -41.83
CA ALA A 165 38.06 -13.62 -41.13
C ALA A 165 36.57 -13.65 -41.52
N SER A 166 36.26 -13.85 -42.81
CA SER A 166 34.87 -13.94 -43.29
C SER A 166 34.09 -15.13 -42.70
N THR A 167 34.72 -16.31 -42.59
CA THR A 167 34.08 -17.49 -41.99
C THR A 167 33.85 -17.32 -40.48
N ARG A 168 34.76 -16.64 -39.77
CA ARG A 168 34.60 -16.30 -38.36
C ARG A 168 33.45 -15.31 -38.14
N ASP A 169 33.32 -14.29 -38.97
CA ASP A 169 32.23 -13.31 -38.87
C ASP A 169 30.86 -13.98 -39.08
N ALA A 170 30.75 -14.89 -40.04
CA ALA A 170 29.52 -15.67 -40.27
C ALA A 170 29.14 -16.55 -39.06
N MET A 171 30.11 -17.07 -38.31
CA MET A 171 29.84 -17.83 -37.08
C MET A 171 29.35 -16.94 -35.93
N TYR A 172 29.89 -15.72 -35.79
CA TYR A 172 29.41 -14.76 -34.78
C TYR A 172 28.02 -14.23 -35.11
N GLU A 173 27.71 -13.98 -36.38
CA GLU A 173 26.35 -13.63 -36.83
C GLU A 173 25.35 -14.74 -36.51
N GLN A 174 25.74 -16.01 -36.70
CA GLN A 174 24.90 -17.14 -36.30
C GLN A 174 24.70 -17.21 -34.78
N ALA A 175 25.74 -16.91 -33.98
CA ALA A 175 25.63 -16.87 -32.52
C ALA A 175 24.68 -15.76 -32.04
N GLU A 176 24.76 -14.57 -32.65
CA GLU A 176 23.85 -13.45 -32.38
C GLU A 176 22.39 -13.80 -32.73
N ASN A 177 22.17 -14.56 -33.82
CA ASN A 177 20.84 -15.06 -34.15
C ASN A 177 20.28 -16.02 -33.10
N VAL A 178 21.11 -16.92 -32.57
CA VAL A 178 20.70 -17.84 -31.50
C VAL A 178 20.40 -17.07 -30.21
N GLU A 179 21.18 -16.04 -29.89
CA GLU A 179 20.95 -15.18 -28.73
C GLU A 179 19.62 -14.44 -28.84
N ARG A 180 19.32 -13.82 -29.99
CA ARG A 180 18.02 -13.18 -30.25
C ARG A 180 16.86 -14.17 -30.16
N GLU A 181 17.04 -15.42 -30.61
CA GLU A 181 16.02 -16.46 -30.46
C GLU A 181 15.79 -16.86 -28.99
N LEU A 182 16.85 -16.96 -28.19
CA LEU A 182 16.75 -17.22 -26.75
C LEU A 182 16.11 -16.06 -25.98
N GLU A 183 16.41 -14.82 -26.34
CA GLU A 183 15.78 -13.64 -25.76
C GLU A 183 14.28 -13.61 -26.11
N HIS A 184 13.93 -13.87 -27.38
CA HIS A 184 12.55 -14.00 -27.80
C HIS A 184 11.81 -15.11 -27.04
N MET A 185 12.43 -16.28 -26.87
CA MET A 185 11.87 -17.36 -26.05
C MET A 185 11.72 -16.95 -24.59
N THR A 186 12.64 -16.15 -24.05
CA THR A 186 12.56 -15.64 -22.67
C THR A 186 11.41 -14.64 -22.52
N GLU A 187 11.23 -13.73 -23.46
CA GLU A 187 10.07 -12.82 -23.52
C GLU A 187 8.77 -13.60 -23.67
N GLN A 188 8.75 -14.63 -24.52
CA GLN A 188 7.61 -15.53 -24.65
C GLN A 188 7.31 -16.26 -23.34
N ILE A 189 8.32 -16.77 -22.64
CA ILE A 189 8.14 -17.40 -21.32
C ILE A 189 7.64 -16.38 -20.30
N LYS A 190 8.16 -15.14 -20.32
CA LYS A 190 7.67 -14.05 -19.47
C LYS A 190 6.22 -13.70 -19.77
N SER A 191 5.83 -13.64 -21.04
CA SER A 191 4.44 -13.45 -21.48
C SER A 191 3.57 -14.64 -21.10
N ILE A 192 4.06 -15.87 -21.20
CA ILE A 192 3.39 -17.08 -20.72
C ILE A 192 3.22 -17.00 -19.19
N ILE A 193 4.22 -16.53 -18.45
CA ILE A 193 4.13 -16.33 -16.99
C ILE A 193 3.13 -15.23 -16.66
N GLU A 194 3.11 -14.12 -17.39
CA GLU A 194 2.14 -13.03 -17.21
C GLU A 194 0.72 -13.50 -17.55
N THR A 195 0.54 -14.25 -18.63
CA THR A 195 -0.76 -14.85 -19.00
C THR A 195 -1.18 -15.95 -18.05
N VAL A 196 -0.25 -16.76 -17.54
CA VAL A 196 -0.50 -17.76 -16.49
C VAL A 196 -0.81 -17.08 -15.17
N ASN A 197 -0.13 -16.01 -14.80
CA ASN A 197 -0.45 -15.20 -13.63
C ASN A 197 -1.80 -14.49 -13.81
N SER A 198 -2.16 -14.11 -15.03
CA SER A 198 -3.47 -13.54 -15.35
C SER A 198 -4.58 -14.60 -15.41
N SER A 199 -4.27 -15.83 -15.82
CA SER A 199 -5.23 -16.95 -15.92
C SER A 199 -5.40 -17.70 -14.59
N GLN A 200 -4.33 -17.83 -13.81
CA GLN A 200 -4.30 -18.39 -12.47
C GLN A 200 -4.70 -17.34 -11.42
N GLY A 201 -4.42 -16.07 -11.71
CA GLY A 201 -4.96 -14.90 -11.02
C GLY A 201 -6.17 -14.31 -11.73
N GLY A 202 -7.05 -15.14 -12.29
CA GLY A 202 -8.22 -14.74 -13.10
C GLY A 202 -8.72 -13.33 -12.83
N GLU A 203 -8.65 -12.47 -13.86
CA GLU A 203 -9.22 -11.12 -13.91
C GLU A 203 -8.45 -10.06 -13.08
N LEU A 204 -7.40 -9.49 -13.68
CA LEU A 204 -6.78 -8.22 -13.27
C LEU A 204 -7.42 -7.01 -13.98
N GLU A 205 -8.46 -7.20 -14.80
CA GLU A 205 -9.30 -6.11 -15.26
C GLU A 205 -10.55 -6.04 -14.40
N ALA A 206 -10.78 -4.88 -13.80
CA ALA A 206 -11.93 -4.61 -12.96
C ALA A 206 -13.26 -4.90 -13.69
N LEU A 207 -13.90 -6.04 -13.43
CA LEU A 207 -15.32 -6.25 -13.65
C LEU A 207 -15.92 -7.08 -12.49
N ASP A 208 -16.63 -6.38 -11.61
CA ASP A 208 -17.90 -6.73 -10.96
C ASP A 208 -18.35 -8.21 -10.87
N GLY A 209 -17.46 -9.17 -10.54
CA GLY A 209 -17.84 -10.60 -10.60
C GLY A 209 -17.07 -11.56 -9.71
N MET A 210 -16.04 -11.13 -8.99
CA MET A 210 -15.24 -12.07 -8.21
C MET A 210 -16.03 -12.59 -7.00
N THR A 211 -16.35 -13.88 -6.99
CA THR A 211 -17.06 -14.46 -5.84
C THR A 211 -16.10 -14.48 -4.65
N PRO A 212 -16.60 -14.28 -3.41
CA PRO A 212 -15.74 -14.34 -2.22
C PRO A 212 -15.04 -15.70 -2.09
N LEU A 213 -15.57 -16.75 -2.71
CA LEU A 213 -14.95 -18.06 -2.78
C LEU A 213 -13.71 -18.06 -3.69
N ASP A 214 -13.77 -17.38 -4.83
CA ASP A 214 -12.63 -17.24 -5.74
C ASP A 214 -11.47 -16.52 -5.05
N VAL A 215 -11.77 -15.50 -4.22
CA VAL A 215 -10.76 -14.79 -3.43
C VAL A 215 -10.11 -15.72 -2.40
N VAL A 216 -10.91 -16.54 -1.71
CA VAL A 216 -10.41 -17.52 -0.74
C VAL A 216 -9.54 -18.57 -1.40
N VAL A 217 -9.93 -19.09 -2.57
CA VAL A 217 -9.13 -20.07 -3.32
C VAL A 217 -7.80 -19.46 -3.76
N LYS A 218 -7.79 -18.20 -4.21
CA LYS A 218 -6.54 -17.47 -4.55
C LYS A 218 -5.62 -17.30 -3.34
N ILE A 219 -6.17 -16.89 -2.19
CA ILE A 219 -5.40 -16.73 -0.95
C ILE A 219 -4.82 -18.07 -0.53
N LEU A 220 -5.63 -19.13 -0.55
CA LEU A 220 -5.18 -20.47 -0.15
C LEU A 220 -4.08 -20.99 -1.08
N ASN A 221 -4.21 -20.78 -2.39
CA ASN A 221 -3.19 -21.18 -3.35
C ASN A 221 -1.87 -20.43 -3.11
N ASN A 222 -1.92 -19.12 -2.88
CA ASN A 222 -0.74 -18.33 -2.55
C ASN A 222 -0.11 -18.76 -1.21
N GLN A 223 -0.94 -19.04 -0.20
CA GLN A 223 -0.51 -19.55 1.09
C GLN A 223 0.12 -20.93 0.97
N LEU A 224 -0.42 -21.82 0.14
CA LEU A 224 0.13 -23.15 -0.10
C LEU A 224 1.50 -23.06 -0.78
N THR A 225 1.63 -22.25 -1.83
CA THR A 225 2.94 -22.01 -2.47
C THR A 225 3.94 -21.40 -1.50
N SER A 226 3.50 -20.45 -0.66
CA SER A 226 4.35 -19.86 0.38
C SER A 226 4.78 -20.88 1.44
N LEU A 227 3.88 -21.79 1.84
CA LEU A 227 4.18 -22.86 2.79
C LEU A 227 5.14 -23.89 2.19
N MET A 228 4.95 -24.29 0.92
CA MET A 228 5.88 -25.18 0.23
C MET A 228 7.27 -24.56 0.13
N TRP A 229 7.35 -23.26 -0.17
CA TRP A 229 8.62 -22.53 -0.20
C TRP A 229 9.29 -22.49 1.19
N ILE A 230 8.51 -22.24 2.25
CA ILE A 230 9.02 -22.27 3.63
C ILE A 230 9.54 -23.67 3.98
N ASP A 231 8.83 -24.73 3.60
CA ASP A 231 9.23 -26.12 3.87
C ASP A 231 10.55 -26.47 3.17
N GLU A 232 10.66 -26.15 1.88
CA GLU A 232 11.91 -26.30 1.12
C GLU A 232 13.08 -25.55 1.77
N LYS A 233 12.86 -24.30 2.20
CA LYS A 233 13.88 -23.52 2.89
C LYS A 233 14.21 -24.03 4.29
N ALA A 234 13.24 -24.58 5.01
CA ALA A 234 13.46 -25.23 6.29
C ALA A 234 14.28 -26.52 6.14
N GLU A 235 14.01 -27.31 5.11
CA GLU A 235 14.82 -28.49 4.77
C GLU A 235 16.24 -28.09 4.37
N GLU A 236 16.40 -27.05 3.55
CA GLU A 236 17.72 -26.50 3.19
C GLU A 236 18.49 -26.06 4.45
N PHE A 237 17.84 -25.33 5.35
CA PHE A 237 18.43 -24.88 6.61
C PHE A 237 18.79 -26.04 7.54
N SER A 238 17.90 -27.03 7.68
CA SER A 238 18.15 -28.27 8.42
C SER A 238 19.33 -29.06 7.84
N GLY A 239 19.41 -29.14 6.52
CA GLY A 239 20.53 -29.73 5.79
C GLY A 239 21.85 -29.00 6.08
N ARG A 240 21.85 -27.67 6.07
CA ARG A 240 23.01 -26.84 6.42
C ARG A 240 23.43 -27.03 7.89
N ILE A 241 22.49 -27.08 8.84
CA ILE A 241 22.77 -27.39 10.25
C ILE A 241 23.41 -28.77 10.38
N ARG A 242 22.87 -29.80 9.71
CA ARG A 242 23.41 -31.16 9.77
C ARG A 242 24.82 -31.23 9.19
N LYS A 243 25.09 -30.52 8.09
CA LYS A 243 26.45 -30.40 7.53
C LYS A 243 27.41 -29.72 8.51
N LEU A 244 27.01 -28.62 9.15
CA LEU A 244 27.82 -27.95 10.16
C LEU A 244 28.07 -28.82 11.40
N ALA A 245 27.05 -29.55 11.87
CA ALA A 245 27.20 -30.50 12.97
C ALA A 245 28.16 -31.64 12.61
N ALA A 246 28.06 -32.20 11.40
CA ALA A 246 28.98 -33.23 10.92
C ALA A 246 30.42 -32.69 10.75
N GLN A 247 30.58 -31.46 10.29
CA GLN A 247 31.88 -30.80 10.14
C GLN A 247 32.52 -30.46 11.50
N GLY A 248 31.73 -30.01 12.47
CA GLY A 248 32.18 -29.82 13.85
C GLY A 248 32.60 -31.15 14.50
N ASN A 249 31.84 -32.22 14.28
CA ASN A 249 32.17 -33.54 14.78
C ASN A 249 33.40 -34.16 14.08
N ALA A 250 33.66 -33.80 12.82
CA ALA A 250 34.88 -34.19 12.10
C ALA A 250 36.11 -33.42 12.59
N ALA A 251 35.98 -32.12 12.90
CA ALA A 251 37.05 -31.32 13.49
C ALA A 251 37.42 -31.79 14.91
N ASP A 252 36.43 -32.18 15.71
CA ASP A 252 36.66 -32.80 17.04
C ASP A 252 37.28 -34.20 16.91
N GLY A 253 36.88 -34.97 15.89
CA GLY A 253 37.46 -36.28 15.59
C GLY A 253 38.92 -36.22 15.13
N GLU A 254 39.29 -35.20 14.34
CA GLU A 254 40.65 -35.00 13.85
C GLU A 254 41.62 -34.54 14.96
N LEU A 255 41.14 -33.76 15.93
CA LEU A 255 41.89 -33.43 17.15
C LEU A 255 42.13 -34.65 18.06
N ILE A 256 41.26 -35.66 18.03
CA ILE A 256 41.40 -36.90 18.80
C ILE A 256 42.20 -37.97 18.02
N ALA A 257 42.14 -37.96 16.68
CA ALA A 257 42.81 -38.93 15.81
C ALA A 257 44.25 -38.55 15.43
N ALA A 258 44.72 -37.33 15.74
CA ALA A 258 46.13 -36.98 15.59
C ALA A 258 47.00 -37.92 16.46
N PRO A 259 47.86 -38.78 15.88
CA PRO A 259 48.70 -39.67 16.66
C PRO A 259 49.70 -38.82 17.44
N LYS A 260 49.80 -39.04 18.76
CA LYS A 260 50.85 -38.45 19.61
C LYS A 260 52.22 -39.03 19.23
N TYR A 261 52.83 -38.57 18.14
CA TYR A 261 54.22 -38.87 17.79
C TYR A 261 55.17 -37.74 18.27
N TRP A 262 55.12 -37.38 19.54
CA TRP A 262 56.14 -36.51 20.14
C TRP A 262 56.50 -37.05 21.53
N MET A 263 57.22 -38.17 21.54
CA MET A 263 58.13 -38.59 22.62
C MET A 263 58.78 -39.92 22.22
N SER A 264 59.92 -39.83 21.53
CA SER A 264 61.08 -40.70 21.74
C SER A 264 62.31 -40.11 21.05
#